data_AF-A0A6H1ZV49-F1
#
_entry.id   AF-A0A6H1ZV49-F1
#
_cell.length_a   1.000
_cell.length_b   1.000
_cell.length_c   1.000
_cell.angle_alpha   90.00
_cell.angle_beta   90.00
_cell.angle_gamma   90.00
#
_symmetry.space_group_name_H-M   'P 1'
#
loop_
_entity.id
_entity.type
_entity.pdbx_description
1 polymer ?
#
loop_
_entity_poly.entity_id
_entity_poly.type
_entity_poly.pdbx_seq_one_letter_code
_entity_poly.pdbx_strand_id
1 'polypeptide(L)' 'MSNIGMPLSWEMQVLVDGEWRSVKPGGSSEPYRYPDKESAARMLRICYPDQLREARLGGEPTVRLIGVEAPANMEEYH' A
#
# COMPACT_ATOMS: atom_id res chain seq x y z
N MET A 1 15.41 23.84 -12.63
CA MET A 1 14.18 23.20 -13.13
C MET A 1 13.67 22.30 -12.02
N SER A 2 12.65 22.73 -11.28
CA SER A 2 12.12 21.94 -10.17
C SER A 2 11.37 20.75 -10.78
N ASN A 3 11.91 19.54 -10.62
CA ASN A 3 11.11 18.33 -10.72
C ASN A 3 10.12 18.42 -9.56
N ILE A 4 8.93 18.99 -9.80
CA ILE A 4 7.81 18.90 -8.88
C ILE A 4 7.42 17.43 -8.94
N GLY A 5 8.04 16.64 -8.05
CA GLY A 5 7.79 15.22 -7.95
C GLY A 5 6.28 15.03 -7.83
N MET A 6 5.71 14.26 -8.75
CA MET A 6 4.28 13.96 -8.72
C MET A 6 3.89 13.49 -7.31
N PRO A 7 2.68 13.84 -6.82
CA PRO A 7 2.26 13.41 -5.51
C PRO A 7 2.46 11.89 -5.39
N LEU A 8 3.14 11.44 -4.34
CA LEU A 8 3.42 10.03 -4.12
C LEU A 8 2.29 9.47 -3.26
N SER A 9 1.56 8.48 -3.78
CA SER A 9 0.62 7.70 -2.99
C SER A 9 1.21 6.36 -2.59
N TRP A 10 0.60 5.69 -1.63
CA TRP A 10 1.07 4.40 -1.13
C TRP A 10 0.00 3.34 -1.30
N GLU A 11 0.40 2.14 -1.72
CA GLU A 11 -0.47 0.98 -1.85
C GLU A 11 0.03 -0.19 -1.00
N MET A 12 -0.90 -1.04 -0.56
CA MET A 12 -0.58 -2.35 0.02
C MET A 12 -0.58 -3.40 -1.09
N GLN A 13 0.41 -4.29 -1.08
CA GLN A 13 0.44 -5.48 -1.93
C GLN A 13 0.53 -6.75 -1.10
N VAL A 14 -0.08 -7.80 -1.62
CA VAL A 14 -0.05 -9.16 -1.07
C VAL A 14 0.57 -10.10 -2.09
N LEU A 15 1.36 -11.07 -1.64
CA LEU A 15 1.92 -12.12 -2.47
C LEU A 15 0.88 -13.24 -2.63
N VAL A 16 0.39 -13.45 -3.85
CA VAL A 16 -0.60 -14.49 -4.18
C VAL A 16 -0.07 -15.25 -5.40
N ASP A 17 0.06 -16.57 -5.27
CA ASP A 17 0.57 -17.45 -6.33
C ASP A 17 1.94 -17.01 -6.90
N GLY A 18 2.82 -16.47 -6.02
CA GLY A 18 4.14 -15.96 -6.41
C GLY A 18 4.16 -14.57 -7.03
N GLU A 19 2.99 -13.92 -7.16
CA GLU A 19 2.85 -12.58 -7.73
C GLU A 19 2.41 -11.56 -6.69
N TRP A 20 3.04 -10.39 -6.70
CA TRP A 20 2.61 -9.26 -5.88
C TRP A 20 1.40 -8.57 -6.52
N ARG A 21 0.27 -8.56 -5.81
CA ARG A 21 -0.98 -7.95 -6.27
C ARG A 21 -1.41 -6.83 -5.33
N SER A 22 -1.83 -5.70 -5.89
CA SER A 22 -2.36 -4.59 -5.09
C SER A 22 -3.69 -4.96 -4.43
N VAL A 23 -3.84 -4.58 -3.16
CA VAL A 23 -5.07 -4.80 -2.40
C VAL A 23 -6.11 -3.77 -2.83
N LYS A 24 -7.32 -4.25 -3.12
CA LYS A 24 -8.42 -3.41 -3.63
C LYS A 24 -9.75 -3.81 -3.00
N PRO A 25 -10.74 -2.87 -2.92
CA PRO A 25 -12.09 -3.20 -2.53
C PRO A 25 -12.70 -4.28 -3.44
N GLY A 26 -13.58 -5.11 -2.88
CA GLY A 26 -14.37 -6.05 -3.67
C GLY A 26 -15.20 -5.33 -4.73
N GLY A 27 -15.09 -5.75 -5.99
CA GLY A 27 -15.78 -5.12 -7.12
C GLY A 27 -15.10 -3.87 -7.70
N SER A 28 -13.97 -3.42 -7.14
CA SER A 28 -13.19 -2.30 -7.68
C SER A 28 -12.06 -2.79 -8.59
N SER A 29 -11.74 -2.02 -9.64
CA SER A 29 -10.47 -2.14 -10.37
C SER A 29 -9.34 -1.38 -9.68
N GLU A 30 -9.67 -0.34 -8.93
CA GLU A 30 -8.71 0.57 -8.27
C GLU A 30 -8.24 0.02 -6.92
N PRO A 31 -6.92 -0.01 -6.66
CA PRO A 31 -6.34 -0.32 -5.36
C PRO A 31 -6.74 0.66 -4.25
N TYR A 32 -6.57 0.23 -3.00
CA TYR A 32 -6.52 1.17 -1.89
C TYR A 32 -5.26 2.03 -2.02
N ARG A 33 -5.46 3.34 -2.14
CA ARG A 33 -4.39 4.34 -2.13
C ARG A 33 -4.43 5.16 -0.86
N TYR A 34 -3.25 5.42 -0.32
CA TYR A 34 -3.04 6.24 0.85
C TYR A 34 -2.21 7.47 0.48
N PRO A 35 -2.50 8.64 1.06
CA PRO A 35 -1.77 9.87 0.76
C PRO A 35 -0.32 9.80 1.25
N ASP A 36 -0.04 9.01 2.28
CA ASP A 36 1.28 8.89 2.89
C ASP A 36 1.57 7.47 3.39
N LYS A 37 2.85 7.20 3.63
CA LYS A 37 3.35 5.89 4.08
C LYS A 37 2.82 5.49 5.45
N GLU A 38 2.63 6.45 6.36
CA GLU A 38 2.20 6.19 7.73
C GLU A 38 0.75 5.70 7.75
N SER A 39 -0.12 6.37 7.00
CA SER A 39 -1.52 5.98 6.78
C SER A 39 -1.60 4.55 6.21
N ALA A 40 -0.78 4.25 5.19
CA ALA A 40 -0.69 2.90 4.62
C ALA A 40 -0.18 1.86 5.63
N ALA A 41 0.86 2.20 6.41
CA ALA A 41 1.42 1.32 7.43
C ALA A 41 0.44 1.04 8.58
N ARG A 42 -0.38 2.03 8.95
CA ARG A 42 -1.46 1.86 9.92
C ARG A 42 -2.49 0.86 9.43
N MET A 43 -2.91 0.98 8.17
CA MET A 43 -3.86 0.03 7.57
C MET A 43 -3.28 -1.37 7.42
N LEU A 44 -2.02 -1.50 7.02
CA LEU A 44 -1.34 -2.80 6.95
C LEU A 44 -1.33 -3.49 8.33
N ARG A 45 -1.10 -2.75 9.42
CA ARG A 45 -1.15 -3.29 10.79
C ARG A 45 -2.53 -3.77 11.21
N ILE A 46 -3.58 -3.10 10.74
CA ILE A 46 -4.97 -3.46 11.06
C ILE A 46 -5.39 -4.70 10.26
N CYS A 47 -5.07 -4.74 8.96
CA CYS A 47 -5.56 -5.78 8.05
C CYS A 47 -4.70 -7.05 8.06
N TYR A 48 -3.40 -6.94 8.32
CA TYR A 48 -2.45 -8.06 8.25
C TYR A 48 -1.57 -8.18 9.52
N PRO A 49 -2.17 -8.24 10.72
CA PRO A 49 -1.41 -8.32 11.97
C PRO A 49 -0.57 -9.60 12.08
N ASP A 50 -1.07 -10.72 11.55
CA ASP A 50 -0.37 -12.01 11.61
C ASP A 50 0.88 -12.03 10.73
N GLN A 51 0.82 -11.45 9.53
CA GLN A 51 1.97 -11.35 8.64
C GLN A 51 3.08 -10.47 9.24
N LEU A 52 2.70 -9.42 9.96
CA LEU A 52 3.67 -8.62 10.72
C LEU A 52 4.27 -9.36 11.91
N ARG A 53 3.50 -10.26 12.53
CA ARG A 53 3.98 -11.13 13.61
C ARG A 53 4.96 -12.17 13.06
N GLU A 54 4.64 -12.83 11.96
CA GLU A 54 5.50 -13.81 11.29
C GLU A 54 6.85 -13.20 10.88
N ALA A 55 6.82 -12.01 10.29
CA ALA A 55 8.05 -11.28 9.95
C ALA A 55 8.95 -11.02 11.17
N ARG A 56 8.38 -10.70 12.34
CA ARG A 56 9.14 -10.51 13.58
C ARG A 56 9.76 -11.80 14.11
N LEU A 57 9.19 -12.95 13.76
CA LEU A 57 9.70 -14.26 14.13
C LEU A 57 10.72 -14.81 13.10
N GLY A 58 11.10 -14.01 12.10
CA GLY A 58 12.04 -14.40 11.05
C GLY A 58 11.40 -15.05 9.82
N GLY A 59 10.06 -15.06 9.73
CA GLY A 59 9.35 -15.49 8.52
C GLY A 59 9.44 -14.46 7.39
N GLU A 60 9.25 -14.91 6.15
CA GLU A 60 9.18 -14.01 5.00
C GLU A 60 7.79 -13.36 4.91
N PRO A 61 7.70 -12.01 4.90
CA PRO A 61 6.41 -11.33 4.82
C PRO A 61 5.77 -11.52 3.45
N THR A 62 4.49 -11.91 3.43
CA THR A 62 3.69 -11.98 2.19
C THR A 62 2.90 -10.69 1.94
N VAL A 63 3.17 -9.63 2.68
CA VAL A 63 2.58 -8.29 2.51
C VAL A 63 3.64 -7.19 2.47
N ARG A 64 3.43 -6.16 1.65
CA ARG A 64 4.35 -5.02 1.54
C ARG A 64 3.64 -3.70 1.23
N LEU A 65 4.37 -2.60 1.42
CA LEU A 65 3.97 -1.26 0.97
C LEU A 65 4.84 -0.81 -0.19
N ILE A 66 4.22 -0.20 -1.20
CA ILE A 66 4.92 0.44 -2.32
C ILE A 66 4.47 1.88 -2.47
N GLY A 67 5.38 2.76 -2.87
CA GLY A 67 5.04 4.10 -3.34
C GLY A 67 4.69 4.05 -4.83
N VAL A 68 3.59 4.69 -5.21
CA VAL A 68 3.11 4.79 -6.59
C VAL A 68 2.75 6.24 -6.90
N GLU A 69 2.85 6.62 -8.17
CA GLU A 69 2.40 7.94 -8.61
C GLU A 69 0.91 8.12 -8.27
N ALA A 70 0.58 9.19 -7.55
CA ALA A 70 -0.79 9.54 -7.26
C ALA A 70 -1.51 9.86 -8.57
N PRO A 71 -2.78 9.48 -8.71
CA PRO A 71 -3.56 9.88 -9.86
C PRO A 71 -3.74 11.40 -9.83
N ALA A 72 -3.82 12.02 -11.01
CA ALA A 72 -3.84 13.48 -11.16
C ALA A 72 -5.04 14.19 -10.48
N ASN A 73 -5.99 13.43 -9.94
CA ASN A 73 -7.24 13.89 -9.32
C ASN A 73 -7.36 13.50 -7.82
N MET A 74 -6.27 13.15 -7.14
CA MET A 74 -6.31 12.91 -5.70
C MET A 74 -6.47 14.25 -4.97
N GLU A 75 -7.71 14.74 -4.87
CA GLU A 75 -8.02 15.89 -4.02
C GLU A 75 -7.68 15.53 -2.56
N GLU A 76 -6.88 16.37 -1.91
CA GLU A 76 -6.59 16.28 -0.48
C GLU A 76 -7.93 16.35 0.29
N TYR A 77 -8.42 15.20 0.75
CA TYR A 77 -9.49 15.18 1.74
C TYR A 77 -8.88 15.63 3.08
N HIS A 78 -8.98 16.94 3.34
CA HIS A 78 -8.63 17.58 4.62
C HIS A 78 -9.60 17.22 5.75
#